data_AF-A0A0L6UPK6-F1
#
_entry.id   AF-A0A0L6UPK6-F1
#
_cell.length_a   1.000
_cell.length_b   1.000
_cell.length_c   1.000
_cell.angle_alpha   90.00
_cell.angle_beta   90.00
_cell.angle_gamma   90.00
#
_symmetry.space_group_name_H-M   'P 1'
#
loop_
_entity.id
_entity.type
_entity.pdbx_description
1 polymer ?
#
loop_
_entity_poly.entity_id
_entity_poly.type
_entity_poly.pdbx_seq_one_letter_code
_entity_poly.pdbx_strand_id
1 'polypeptide(L)'
;MANNKESSNKANIPKLDEKNFLHWSMRMKDHLHHKGLIKHALKPPVVHSGAAAKEFAKKHHETVNILMNYMNKTVFELVVTPDKKESTHQIWMTITSKFTSKSINNKAKVWLYLMR
;
A
#
# COMPACT_ATOMS: atom_id res chain seq x y z
N MET A 1 7.43 26.43 -26.92
CA MET A 1 7.63 25.09 -26.29
C MET A 1 7.10 25.18 -24.87
N ALA A 2 5.98 24.52 -24.58
CA ALA A 2 5.31 24.61 -23.29
C ALA A 2 6.07 23.79 -22.25
N ASN A 3 6.60 24.47 -21.24
CA ASN A 3 7.18 23.86 -20.05
C ASN A 3 6.03 23.40 -19.14
N ASN A 4 5.51 22.20 -19.37
CA ASN A 4 4.56 21.59 -18.45
C ASN A 4 5.34 21.11 -17.23
N LYS A 5 5.47 21.99 -16.24
CA LYS A 5 5.69 21.62 -14.84
C LYS A 5 4.55 20.69 -14.44
N GLU A 6 4.73 19.39 -14.62
CA GLU A 6 4.03 18.41 -13.80
C GLU A 6 4.39 18.74 -12.36
N SER A 7 3.48 19.45 -11.68
CA SER A 7 3.43 19.52 -10.24
C SER A 7 3.07 18.12 -9.73
N SER A 8 3.99 17.17 -9.86
CA SER A 8 3.90 15.92 -9.13
C SER A 8 4.02 16.33 -7.66
N ASN A 9 2.89 16.40 -6.97
CA ASN A 9 2.85 16.28 -5.52
C ASN A 9 3.56 14.95 -5.21
N LYS A 10 4.89 14.98 -5.08
CA LYS A 10 5.71 13.85 -4.68
C LYS A 10 5.26 13.58 -3.25
N ALA A 11 4.27 12.71 -3.11
CA ALA A 11 3.83 12.27 -1.81
C ALA A 11 5.10 11.80 -1.09
N ASN A 12 5.40 12.42 0.06
CA ASN A 12 6.59 12.12 0.85
C ASN A 12 6.39 10.75 1.53
N ILE A 13 6.19 9.69 0.77
CA ILE A 13 5.93 8.33 1.25
C ILE A 13 7.25 7.57 1.11
N PRO A 14 7.86 7.11 2.21
CA PRO A 14 9.05 6.28 2.13
C PRO A 14 8.72 4.95 1.44
N LYS A 15 9.74 4.23 0.95
CA LYS A 15 9.54 2.83 0.54
C LYS A 15 9.24 1.97 1.77
N LEU A 16 8.26 1.09 1.68
CA LEU A 16 7.91 0.17 2.77
C LEU A 16 9.08 -0.75 3.10
N ASP A 17 9.39 -0.84 4.39
CA ASP A 17 10.34 -1.78 4.99
C ASP A 17 9.80 -2.32 6.35
N GLU A 18 10.57 -3.19 7.00
CA GLU A 18 10.15 -3.82 8.26
C GLU A 18 10.04 -2.86 9.46
N LYS A 19 10.67 -1.68 9.39
CA LYS A 19 10.81 -0.73 10.49
C LYS A 19 9.79 0.40 10.38
N ASN A 20 9.36 0.74 9.17
CA ASN A 20 8.58 1.95 8.91
C ASN A 20 7.07 1.71 8.65
N PHE A 21 6.58 0.46 8.78
CA PHE A 21 5.21 0.09 8.41
C PHE A 21 4.13 1.01 8.98
N LEU A 22 4.18 1.37 10.27
CA LEU A 22 3.14 2.22 10.87
C LEU A 22 3.03 3.57 10.13
N HIS A 23 4.16 4.24 9.96
CA HIS A 23 4.23 5.55 9.29
C HIS A 23 3.89 5.45 7.81
N TRP A 24 4.44 4.44 7.14
CA TRP A 24 4.14 4.14 5.75
C TRP A 24 2.64 3.89 5.53
N SER A 25 2.00 3.10 6.39
CA SER A 25 0.60 2.74 6.27
C SER A 25 -0.32 3.95 6.41
N MET A 26 0.02 4.88 7.31
CA MET A 26 -0.74 6.12 7.51
C MET A 26 -0.64 7.02 6.28
N ARG A 27 0.58 7.26 5.78
CA ARG A 27 0.82 8.08 4.58
C ARG A 27 0.24 7.45 3.31
N MET A 28 0.29 6.12 3.19
CA MET A 28 -0.30 5.39 2.06
C MET A 28 -1.82 5.49 2.06
N LYS A 29 -2.47 5.31 3.23
CA LYS A 29 -3.92 5.48 3.36
C LYS A 29 -4.35 6.90 2.99
N ASP A 30 -3.64 7.91 3.47
CA ASP A 30 -3.90 9.32 3.15
C ASP A 30 -3.74 9.59 1.64
N HIS A 31 -2.67 9.08 1.02
CA HIS A 31 -2.45 9.22 -0.42
C HIS A 31 -3.55 8.55 -1.25
N LEU A 32 -3.97 7.35 -0.88
CA LEU A 32 -5.08 6.65 -1.53
C LEU A 32 -6.42 7.35 -1.28
N HIS A 33 -6.61 7.97 -0.12
CA HIS A 33 -7.81 8.74 0.20
C HIS A 33 -7.93 9.97 -0.72
N HIS A 34 -6.87 10.75 -0.86
CA HIS A 34 -6.83 11.91 -1.75
C HIS A 34 -7.06 11.55 -3.23
N LYS A 35 -6.70 10.33 -3.65
CA LYS A 35 -6.96 9.80 -4.99
C LYS A 35 -8.34 9.13 -5.16
N GLY A 36 -9.14 9.02 -4.10
CA GLY A 36 -10.41 8.29 -4.13
C GLY A 36 -10.28 6.77 -4.29
N LEU A 37 -9.09 6.21 -4.03
CA LEU A 37 -8.75 4.79 -4.23
C LEU A 37 -8.80 3.96 -2.95
N ILE A 38 -8.89 4.59 -1.77
CA ILE A 38 -8.81 3.91 -0.47
C ILE A 38 -9.77 2.71 -0.33
N LYS A 39 -10.97 2.80 -0.93
CA LYS A 39 -11.96 1.72 -0.90
C LYS A 39 -11.48 0.46 -1.62
N HIS A 40 -10.68 0.59 -2.68
CA HIS A 40 -10.15 -0.54 -3.45
C HIS A 40 -9.01 -1.27 -2.72
N ALA A 41 -8.33 -0.61 -1.78
CA ALA A 41 -7.34 -1.25 -0.92
C ALA A 41 -7.95 -1.93 0.31
N LEU A 42 -8.89 -1.26 0.98
CA LEU A 42 -9.37 -1.69 2.30
C LEU A 42 -10.57 -2.63 2.26
N LYS A 43 -11.37 -2.60 1.20
CA LYS A 43 -12.57 -3.43 1.10
C LYS A 43 -12.35 -4.63 0.18
N PRO A 44 -12.98 -5.78 0.46
CA PRO A 44 -12.98 -6.90 -0.47
C PRO A 44 -13.64 -6.50 -1.80
N PRO A 45 -13.25 -7.13 -2.92
CA PRO A 45 -13.86 -6.87 -4.22
C PRO A 45 -15.37 -7.15 -4.15
N VAL A 46 -16.16 -6.23 -4.69
CA VAL A 46 -17.60 -6.42 -4.88
C VAL A 46 -17.83 -6.87 -6.31
N VAL A 47 -18.83 -7.74 -6.52
CA VAL A 47 -19.21 -8.17 -7.87
C VAL A 47 -19.77 -6.96 -8.62
N HIS A 48 -19.13 -6.60 -9.73
CA HIS A 48 -19.56 -5.53 -10.63
C HIS A 48 -19.81 -6.11 -12.02
N SER A 49 -20.74 -5.52 -12.78
CA SER A 49 -21.04 -5.91 -14.16
C SER A 49 -20.99 -4.71 -15.11
N GLY A 50 -20.82 -4.98 -16.41
CA GLY A 50 -20.84 -3.96 -17.46
C GLY A 50 -19.76 -2.88 -17.29
N ALA A 51 -20.15 -1.61 -17.47
CA ALA A 51 -19.24 -0.46 -17.37
C ALA A 51 -18.60 -0.32 -15.99
N ALA A 52 -19.33 -0.64 -14.91
CA ALA A 52 -18.82 -0.58 -13.55
C ALA A 52 -17.67 -1.56 -13.31
N ALA A 53 -17.70 -2.75 -13.92
CA ALA A 53 -16.61 -3.71 -13.82
C ALA A 53 -15.30 -3.19 -14.45
N LYS A 54 -15.41 -2.52 -15.61
CA LYS A 54 -14.25 -1.93 -16.30
C LYS A 54 -13.64 -0.79 -15.48
N GLU A 55 -14.47 0.09 -14.93
CA GLU A 55 -14.00 1.18 -14.08
C GLU A 55 -13.35 0.65 -12.79
N PHE A 56 -13.97 -0.36 -12.16
CA PHE A 56 -13.42 -1.02 -11.00
C PHE A 56 -12.04 -1.62 -11.30
N ALA A 57 -11.91 -2.37 -12.40
CA ALA A 57 -10.63 -2.97 -12.82
C ALA A 57 -9.54 -1.91 -13.04
N LYS A 58 -9.89 -0.76 -13.63
CA LYS A 58 -8.96 0.36 -13.83
C LYS A 58 -8.46 0.93 -12.49
N LYS A 59 -9.38 1.27 -11.57
CA LYS A 59 -9.03 1.81 -10.24
C LYS A 59 -8.25 0.80 -9.40
N HIS A 60 -8.59 -0.48 -9.55
CA HIS A 60 -7.90 -1.58 -8.89
C HIS A 60 -6.46 -1.70 -9.40
N HIS A 61 -6.24 -1.71 -10.71
CA HIS A 61 -4.91 -1.75 -11.31
C HIS A 61 -4.07 -0.52 -10.91
N GLU A 62 -4.66 0.68 -10.89
CA GLU A 62 -3.99 1.89 -10.41
C GLU A 62 -3.54 1.73 -8.94
N THR A 63 -4.40 1.18 -8.09
CA THR A 63 -4.08 0.99 -6.67
C THR A 63 -2.94 -0.04 -6.48
N VAL A 64 -2.97 -1.15 -7.23
CA VAL A 64 -1.88 -2.14 -7.23
C VAL A 64 -0.56 -1.49 -7.65
N ASN A 65 -0.56 -0.73 -8.75
CA ASN A 65 0.63 -0.06 -9.24
C ASN A 65 1.20 0.93 -8.20
N ILE A 66 0.34 1.72 -7.55
CA ILE A 66 0.78 2.62 -6.46
C ILE A 66 1.42 1.82 -5.32
N LEU A 67 0.77 0.76 -4.83
CA LEU A 67 1.30 -0.05 -3.75
C LEU A 67 2.67 -0.63 -4.10
N MET A 68 2.83 -1.22 -5.29
CA MET A 68 4.10 -1.78 -5.76
C MET A 68 5.20 -0.71 -5.86
N ASN A 69 4.86 0.49 -6.35
CA ASN A 69 5.80 1.60 -6.49
C ASN A 69 6.28 2.17 -5.15
N TYR A 70 5.60 1.89 -4.04
CA TYR A 70 6.04 2.31 -2.70
C TYR A 70 6.51 1.14 -1.84
N MET A 71 6.81 -0.02 -2.43
CA MET A 71 7.50 -1.13 -1.78
C MET A 71 8.99 -1.14 -2.16
N ASN A 72 9.83 -1.63 -1.24
CA ASN A 72 11.18 -2.06 -1.60
C ASN A 72 11.14 -3.45 -2.26
N LYS A 73 12.26 -3.88 -2.87
CA LYS A 73 12.34 -5.15 -3.60
C LYS A 73 11.99 -6.36 -2.73
N THR A 74 12.54 -6.45 -1.52
CA THR A 74 12.31 -7.57 -0.59
C THR A 74 10.85 -7.68 -0.18
N VAL A 75 10.19 -6.55 0.09
CA VAL A 75 8.76 -6.53 0.44
C VAL A 75 7.91 -6.89 -0.76
N PHE A 76 8.27 -6.40 -1.95
CA PHE A 76 7.57 -6.74 -3.19
C PHE A 76 7.58 -8.25 -3.43
N GLU A 77 8.74 -8.90 -3.39
CA GLU A 77 8.88 -10.35 -3.60
C GLU A 77 8.10 -11.17 -2.55
N LEU A 78 7.98 -10.65 -1.33
CA LEU A 78 7.28 -11.31 -0.24
C LEU A 78 5.75 -11.19 -0.32
N VAL A 79 5.24 -10.07 -0.85
CA VAL A 79 3.81 -9.74 -0.87
C VAL A 79 3.15 -10.06 -2.20
N VAL A 80 3.87 -9.86 -3.30
CA VAL A 80 3.36 -9.92 -4.67
C VAL A 80 3.70 -11.29 -5.27
N THR A 81 2.99 -12.33 -4.84
CA THR A 81 3.08 -13.68 -5.46
C THR A 81 2.20 -13.75 -6.72
N PRO A 82 2.53 -14.60 -7.72
CA PRO A 82 1.71 -14.74 -8.93
C PRO A 82 0.22 -14.96 -8.65
N ASP A 83 -0.09 -15.70 -7.59
CA ASP A 83 -1.44 -16.06 -7.12
C ASP A 83 -2.18 -14.90 -6.45
N LYS A 84 -1.47 -13.84 -6.03
CA LYS A 84 -2.02 -12.68 -5.29
C LYS A 84 -1.91 -11.35 -6.04
N LYS A 85 -1.26 -11.35 -7.22
CA LYS A 85 -1.02 -10.16 -8.05
C LYS A 85 -2.30 -9.43 -8.43
N GLU A 86 -3.41 -10.14 -8.50
CA GLU A 86 -4.66 -9.61 -9.04
C GLU A 86 -5.59 -8.99 -8.00
N SER A 87 -5.29 -9.01 -6.70
CA SER A 87 -6.17 -8.44 -5.68
C SER A 87 -5.47 -7.43 -4.77
N THR A 88 -5.74 -6.14 -5.01
CA THR A 88 -5.34 -5.01 -4.14
C THR A 88 -5.65 -5.26 -2.67
N HIS A 89 -6.83 -5.82 -2.37
CA HIS A 89 -7.22 -6.12 -1.00
C HIS A 89 -6.34 -7.20 -0.38
N GLN A 90 -6.03 -8.28 -1.11
CA GLN A 90 -5.15 -9.35 -0.62
C GLN A 90 -3.71 -8.86 -0.42
N ILE A 91 -3.22 -8.00 -1.32
CA ILE A 91 -1.91 -7.34 -1.18
C ILE A 91 -1.91 -6.51 0.11
N TRP A 92 -2.91 -5.64 0.32
CA TRP A 92 -3.04 -4.83 1.52
C TRP A 92 -3.11 -5.68 2.81
N MET A 93 -3.90 -6.75 2.79
CA MET A 93 -4.04 -7.67 3.92
C MET A 93 -2.75 -8.43 4.20
N THR A 94 -2.03 -8.87 3.18
CA THR A 94 -0.74 -9.57 3.33
C THR A 94 0.30 -8.65 3.95
N ILE A 95 0.40 -7.40 3.49
CA ILE A 95 1.24 -6.37 4.12
C ILE A 95 0.85 -6.22 5.59
N THR A 96 -0.42 -5.96 5.85
CA THR A 96 -0.90 -5.73 7.22
C THR A 96 -0.57 -6.92 8.11
N SER A 97 -0.88 -8.14 7.70
CA SER A 97 -0.56 -9.36 8.46
C SER A 97 0.94 -9.51 8.77
N LYS A 98 1.81 -9.28 7.79
CA LYS A 98 3.27 -9.45 7.95
C LYS A 98 3.90 -8.39 8.83
N PHE A 99 3.46 -7.14 8.71
CA PHE A 99 4.14 -6.01 9.34
C PHE A 99 3.48 -5.53 10.63
N THR A 100 2.21 -5.83 10.90
CA THR A 100 1.56 -5.40 12.16
C THR A 100 2.16 -6.14 13.35
N SER A 101 2.29 -7.47 13.28
CA SER A 101 2.89 -8.27 14.36
C SER A 101 4.38 -7.96 14.54
N LYS A 102 5.13 -7.81 13.44
CA LYS A 102 6.57 -7.45 13.49
C LYS A 102 6.78 -6.03 14.03
N SER A 103 5.98 -5.05 13.62
CA SER A 103 6.11 -3.66 14.08
C SER A 103 5.83 -3.54 15.58
N ILE A 104 4.83 -4.25 16.11
CA ILE A 104 4.53 -4.27 17.55
C ILE A 104 5.70 -4.89 18.32
N ASN A 105 6.19 -6.04 17.87
CA ASN A 105 7.32 -6.72 18.51
C ASN A 105 8.63 -5.90 18.46
N ASN A 106 8.89 -5.20 17.35
CA ASN A 106 10.08 -4.35 17.21
C ASN A 106 10.02 -3.15 18.16
N LYS A 107 8.86 -2.51 18.30
CA LYS A 107 8.67 -1.41 19.26
C LYS A 107 8.81 -1.88 20.71
N ALA A 108 8.22 -3.03 21.04
CA ALA A 108 8.36 -3.63 22.37
C ALA A 108 9.82 -3.93 22.72
N LYS A 109 10.61 -4.48 21.77
CA LYS A 109 12.05 -4.70 21.95
C LYS A 109 12.82 -3.41 22.19
N VAL A 110 12.58 -2.37 21.38
CA VAL A 110 13.23 -1.06 21.57
C VAL A 110 12.89 -0.46 22.93
N TRP A 111 11.63 -0.55 23.36
CA TRP A 111 11.20 -0.08 24.67
C TRP A 111 11.91 -0.83 25.80
N LEU A 112 12.04 -2.17 25.71
CA LEU A 112 12.77 -2.97 26.69
C LEU A 112 14.27 -2.61 26.79
N TYR A 113 14.91 -2.24 25.68
CA TYR A 113 16.30 -1.78 25.69
C TYR A 113 16.47 -0.39 26.34
N LEU A 114 15.48 0.50 26.22
CA LEU A 114 15.53 1.86 26.76
C LEU A 114 15.13 1.95 28.24
N MET A 115 14.37 0.97 28.74
CA MET A 115 13.90 0.93 30.13
C MET A 115 14.80 0.09 31.05
N ARG A 116 15.98 -0.30 30.55
CA ARG A 116 17.04 -0.97 31.31
C ARG A 116 18.16 0.02 31.60
#